data_AF-A0A4U1FBS3-F1
#
_entry.id   AF-A0A4U1FBS3-F1
#
_cell.length_a   1.000
_cell.length_b   1.000
_cell.length_c   1.000
_cell.angle_alpha   90.00
_cell.angle_beta   90.00
_cell.angle_gamma   90.00
#
_symmetry.space_group_name_H-M   'P 1'
#
loop_
_entity.id
_entity.type
_entity.pdbx_description
1 polymer ?
#
loop_
_entity_poly.entity_id
_entity_poly.type
_entity_poly.pdbx_seq_one_letter_code
_entity_poly.pdbx_strand_id
1 'polypeptide(L)'
;YDPELSSRQFGVELSRLTSEDRTVPLVVEKLINYIEMHGLYTEGIYRKSGSTNKIKELRQGLDTDAENVNLDDYNIHVIASVFKQWLRDLPNPLMTFELYEEFLRAMGLQERKETIRGVYSVIDQLSRTHLNTLERLIFHLVRIALQEDTNRMSANALAIVFAPCILRCPDTIDPLQSVQDISKTTTCVELIVVEQMNKYKARLKDISSLEFAENKAKTRLSLIRRSMVRCRTWNHRGKWEPSSDFKYTL
;
A
#
# COMPACT_ATOMS: atom_id res chain seq x y z
N TYR A 1 -32.38 13.74 8.25
CA TYR A 1 -31.11 13.56 8.95
C TYR A 1 -31.35 12.45 9.96
N ASP A 2 -30.95 11.23 9.61
CA ASP A 2 -31.13 10.06 10.47
C ASP A 2 -29.81 9.82 11.23
N PRO A 3 -29.75 10.04 12.55
CA PRO A 3 -28.52 9.91 13.33
C PRO A 3 -27.90 8.51 13.23
N GLU A 4 -28.71 7.47 13.07
CA GLU A 4 -28.26 6.08 12.96
C GLU A 4 -27.55 5.79 11.63
N LEU A 5 -27.81 6.58 10.59
CA LEU A 5 -27.11 6.48 9.30
C LEU A 5 -25.79 7.26 9.30
N SER A 6 -25.57 8.14 10.29
CA SER A 6 -24.37 8.97 10.37
C SER A 6 -23.14 8.20 10.83
N SER A 7 -23.31 7.16 11.65
CA SER A 7 -22.20 6.37 12.20
C SER A 7 -21.82 5.16 11.34
N ARG A 8 -22.73 4.68 10.48
CA ARG A 8 -22.48 3.48 9.65
C ARG A 8 -21.24 3.63 8.78
N GLN A 9 -20.38 2.62 8.85
CA GLN A 9 -19.14 2.51 8.10
C GLN A 9 -19.20 1.48 6.98
N PHE A 10 -20.16 0.56 7.01
CA PHE A 10 -20.32 -0.51 6.02
C PHE A 10 -21.59 -0.30 5.18
N GLY A 11 -21.55 -0.73 3.91
CA GLY A 11 -22.74 -0.68 3.06
C GLY A 11 -23.17 0.72 2.63
N VAL A 12 -22.27 1.71 2.74
CA VAL A 12 -22.54 3.11 2.38
C VAL A 12 -21.60 3.56 1.27
N GLU A 13 -22.03 4.57 0.51
CA GLU A 13 -21.22 5.19 -0.54
C GLU A 13 -19.86 5.65 -0.01
N LEU A 14 -18.80 5.36 -0.78
CA LEU A 14 -17.43 5.66 -0.38
C LEU A 14 -17.24 7.17 -0.11
N SER A 15 -17.89 8.03 -0.89
CA SER A 15 -17.86 9.48 -0.75
C SER A 15 -18.37 9.97 0.62
N ARG A 16 -19.27 9.22 1.27
CA ARG A 16 -19.79 9.56 2.61
C ARG A 16 -18.77 9.32 3.73
N LEU A 17 -17.75 8.51 3.47
CA LEU A 17 -16.74 8.10 4.44
C LEU A 17 -15.45 8.93 4.36
N THR A 18 -15.43 9.92 3.47
CA THR A 18 -14.28 10.80 3.21
C THR A 18 -14.65 12.27 3.30
N SER A 19 -13.67 13.11 3.62
CA SER A 19 -13.79 14.58 3.66
C SER A 19 -12.49 15.20 3.15
N GLU A 20 -12.40 16.53 3.12
CA GLU A 20 -11.16 17.24 2.74
C GLU A 20 -9.98 16.88 3.67
N ASP A 21 -10.25 16.71 4.97
CA ASP A 21 -9.25 16.32 5.97
C ASP A 21 -9.02 14.80 6.05
N ARG A 22 -9.92 13.99 5.47
CA ARG A 22 -9.90 12.52 5.53
C ARG A 22 -10.12 11.95 4.14
N THR A 23 -9.06 11.85 3.37
CA THR A 23 -9.08 11.40 1.97
C THR A 23 -9.28 9.90 1.79
N VAL A 24 -9.05 9.11 2.85
CA VAL A 24 -9.28 7.65 2.92
C VAL A 24 -10.18 7.34 4.12
N PRO A 25 -11.16 6.44 4.01
CA PRO A 25 -12.05 6.10 5.12
C PRO A 25 -11.31 5.63 6.38
N LEU A 26 -11.82 6.05 7.55
CA LEU A 26 -11.23 5.72 8.85
C LEU A 26 -11.07 4.21 9.05
N VAL A 27 -12.10 3.42 8.73
CA VAL A 27 -12.07 1.96 8.88
C VAL A 27 -10.99 1.33 7.99
N VAL A 28 -10.79 1.86 6.78
CA VAL A 28 -9.73 1.39 5.87
C VAL A 28 -8.36 1.64 6.49
N GLU A 29 -8.08 2.88 6.92
CA GLU A 29 -6.81 3.22 7.56
C GLU A 29 -6.58 2.41 8.84
N LYS A 30 -7.57 2.34 9.72
CA LYS A 30 -7.47 1.64 11.00
C LYS A 30 -7.15 0.16 10.81
N LEU A 31 -7.87 -0.54 9.92
CA LEU A 31 -7.66 -1.96 9.66
C LEU A 31 -6.34 -2.22 8.94
N ILE A 32 -6.02 -1.42 7.92
CA ILE A 32 -4.77 -1.61 7.16
C ILE A 32 -3.55 -1.33 8.04
N ASN A 33 -3.52 -0.22 8.79
CA ASN A 33 -2.40 0.13 9.65
C ASN A 33 -2.13 -0.97 10.68
N TYR A 34 -3.19 -1.54 11.26
CA TYR A 34 -3.06 -2.66 12.18
C TYR A 34 -2.47 -3.90 11.49
N ILE A 35 -2.95 -4.27 10.30
CA ILE A 35 -2.41 -5.42 9.56
C ILE A 35 -0.94 -5.19 9.15
N GLU A 36 -0.57 -3.96 8.82
CA GLU A 36 0.80 -3.59 8.50
C GLU A 36 1.74 -3.63 9.71
N MET A 37 1.24 -3.39 10.92
CA MET A 37 2.02 -3.46 12.15
C MET A 37 2.14 -4.88 12.69
N HIS A 38 1.08 -5.70 12.58
CA HIS A 38 0.98 -6.98 13.29
C HIS A 38 0.87 -8.21 12.38
N GLY A 39 0.53 -8.02 11.10
CA GLY A 39 0.11 -9.09 10.19
C GLY A 39 1.00 -9.36 8.98
N LEU A 40 2.01 -8.53 8.70
CA LEU A 40 2.84 -8.64 7.49
C LEU A 40 3.51 -10.01 7.32
N TYR A 41 3.91 -10.64 8.42
CA TYR A 41 4.62 -11.91 8.44
C TYR A 41 3.70 -13.11 8.71
N THR A 42 2.39 -12.89 8.85
CA THR A 42 1.44 -13.96 9.15
C THR A 42 1.17 -14.80 7.91
N GLU A 43 1.46 -16.10 8.00
CA GLU A 43 1.26 -17.04 6.90
C GLU A 43 -0.21 -17.10 6.44
N GLY A 44 -0.43 -16.80 5.16
CA GLY A 44 -1.75 -16.81 4.54
C GLY A 44 -2.63 -15.63 4.96
N ILE A 45 -2.03 -14.49 5.33
CA ILE A 45 -2.79 -13.24 5.53
C ILE A 45 -3.68 -12.95 4.31
N TYR A 46 -4.93 -12.56 4.53
CA TYR A 46 -6.01 -12.47 3.54
C TYR A 46 -6.49 -13.78 2.88
N ARG A 47 -5.68 -14.85 2.78
CA ARG A 47 -6.12 -16.16 2.28
C ARG A 47 -6.89 -16.96 3.34
N LYS A 48 -6.36 -17.05 4.56
CA LYS A 48 -7.01 -17.73 5.68
C LYS A 48 -8.12 -16.84 6.26
N SER A 49 -9.23 -17.46 6.64
CA SER A 49 -10.38 -16.78 7.26
C SER A 49 -10.32 -16.88 8.78
N GLY A 50 -10.73 -15.80 9.46
CA GLY A 50 -10.94 -15.81 10.90
C GLY A 50 -12.27 -16.46 11.31
N SER A 51 -12.52 -16.55 12.62
CA SER A 51 -13.81 -17.02 13.15
C SER A 51 -14.97 -16.13 12.70
N THR A 52 -16.00 -16.73 12.10
CA THR A 52 -17.18 -16.01 11.59
C THR A 52 -17.89 -15.18 12.65
N ASN A 53 -17.97 -15.68 13.89
CA ASN A 53 -18.61 -14.93 14.99
C ASN A 53 -17.81 -13.67 15.32
N LYS A 54 -16.47 -13.78 15.38
CA LYS A 54 -15.59 -12.65 15.63
C LYS A 54 -15.56 -11.64 14.47
N ILE A 55 -15.74 -12.10 13.23
CA ILE A 55 -15.90 -11.22 12.06
C ILE A 55 -17.17 -10.38 12.22
N LYS A 56 -18.30 -11.00 12.58
CA LYS A 56 -19.56 -10.30 12.81
C LYS A 56 -19.46 -9.29 13.97
N GLU A 57 -18.86 -9.70 15.08
CA GLU A 57 -18.62 -8.86 16.26
C GLU A 57 -17.78 -7.63 15.90
N LEU A 58 -16.62 -7.82 15.25
CA LEU A 58 -15.74 -6.72 14.86
C LEU A 58 -16.42 -5.77 13.86
N ARG A 59 -17.14 -6.32 12.87
CA ARG A 59 -17.89 -5.51 11.90
C ARG A 59 -18.92 -4.63 12.62
N GLN A 60 -19.70 -5.21 13.52
CA GLN A 60 -20.72 -4.47 14.28
C GLN A 60 -20.09 -3.38 15.16
N GLY A 61 -18.98 -3.69 15.84
CA GLY A 61 -18.24 -2.70 16.64
C GLY A 61 -17.78 -1.51 15.79
N LEU A 62 -17.20 -1.79 14.60
CA LEU A 62 -16.74 -0.73 13.69
C LEU A 62 -17.89 0.09 13.10
N ASP A 63 -19.04 -0.52 12.84
CA ASP A 63 -20.23 0.18 12.34
C ASP A 63 -20.89 1.08 13.42
N THR A 64 -20.61 0.78 14.70
CA THR A 64 -21.15 1.53 15.85
C THR A 64 -20.20 2.66 16.27
N ASP A 65 -18.92 2.35 16.47
CA ASP A 65 -17.91 3.26 16.97
C ASP A 65 -16.51 2.87 16.47
N ALA A 66 -16.23 3.17 15.20
CA ALA A 66 -14.96 2.83 14.56
C ALA A 66 -13.73 3.40 15.28
N GLU A 67 -13.85 4.54 15.96
CA GLU A 67 -12.73 5.19 16.63
C GLU A 67 -12.28 4.37 17.84
N ASN A 68 -13.22 3.94 18.68
CA ASN A 68 -12.90 3.29 19.96
C ASN A 68 -12.78 1.76 19.92
N VAL A 69 -13.07 1.11 18.78
CA VAL A 69 -12.85 -0.34 18.65
C VAL A 69 -11.38 -0.70 18.88
N ASN A 70 -11.13 -1.59 19.83
CA ASN A 70 -9.82 -2.18 20.08
C ASN A 70 -9.60 -3.38 19.16
N LEU A 71 -8.53 -3.33 18.34
CA LEU A 71 -8.22 -4.42 17.41
C LEU A 71 -7.40 -5.55 18.05
N ASP A 72 -6.77 -5.31 19.21
CA ASP A 72 -5.96 -6.32 19.91
C ASP A 72 -6.76 -7.53 20.41
N ASP A 73 -8.08 -7.37 20.54
CA ASP A 73 -8.99 -8.44 20.97
C ASP A 73 -9.30 -9.45 19.85
N TYR A 74 -8.79 -9.23 18.63
CA TYR A 74 -9.13 -9.99 17.44
C TYR A 74 -7.91 -10.64 16.79
N ASN A 75 -8.06 -11.91 16.39
CA ASN A 75 -7.05 -12.57 15.56
C ASN A 75 -6.88 -11.81 14.23
N ILE A 76 -5.65 -11.71 13.74
CA ILE A 76 -5.33 -10.96 12.51
C ILE A 76 -6.11 -11.42 11.27
N HIS A 77 -6.47 -12.71 11.16
CA HIS A 77 -7.30 -13.22 10.07
C HIS A 77 -8.77 -12.76 10.17
N VAL A 78 -9.27 -12.43 11.36
CA VAL A 78 -10.58 -11.78 11.56
C VAL A 78 -10.52 -10.36 11.00
N ILE A 79 -9.52 -9.58 11.38
CA ILE A 79 -9.31 -8.19 10.93
C ILE A 79 -9.17 -8.14 9.41
N ALA A 80 -8.35 -9.02 8.84
CA ALA A 80 -8.20 -9.18 7.39
C ALA A 80 -9.51 -9.57 6.69
N SER A 81 -10.34 -10.40 7.31
CA SER A 81 -11.63 -10.81 6.74
C SER A 81 -12.65 -9.67 6.77
N VAL A 82 -12.69 -8.89 7.85
CA VAL A 82 -13.55 -7.69 7.96
C VAL A 82 -13.13 -6.64 6.94
N PHE A 83 -11.83 -6.44 6.72
CA PHE A 83 -11.36 -5.51 5.70
C PHE A 83 -11.81 -5.92 4.28
N LYS A 84 -11.66 -7.20 3.92
CA LYS A 84 -12.19 -7.72 2.64
C LYS A 84 -13.70 -7.55 2.53
N GLN A 85 -14.42 -7.78 3.64
CA GLN A 85 -15.86 -7.59 3.68
C GLN A 85 -16.25 -6.12 3.47
N TRP A 86 -15.53 -5.18 4.09
CA TRP A 86 -15.78 -3.75 3.92
C TRP A 86 -15.71 -3.33 2.44
N LEU A 87 -14.67 -3.80 1.71
CA LEU A 87 -14.54 -3.54 0.26
C LEU A 87 -15.69 -4.13 -0.56
N ARG A 88 -16.12 -5.35 -0.22
CA ARG A 88 -17.25 -6.03 -0.89
C ARG A 88 -18.59 -5.36 -0.60
N ASP A 89 -18.76 -4.86 0.61
CA ASP A 89 -20.01 -4.25 1.08
C ASP A 89 -20.21 -2.84 0.47
N LEU A 90 -19.19 -2.21 -0.13
CA LEU A 90 -19.37 -0.93 -0.85
C LEU A 90 -20.47 -1.06 -1.92
N PRO A 91 -21.45 -0.14 -2.02
CA PRO A 91 -22.50 -0.23 -3.03
C PRO A 91 -21.95 -0.25 -4.46
N ASN A 92 -21.07 0.69 -4.80
CA ASN A 92 -20.28 0.68 -6.03
C ASN A 92 -18.86 0.17 -5.71
N PRO A 93 -18.31 -0.84 -6.42
CA PRO A 93 -16.96 -1.35 -6.14
C PRO A 93 -15.92 -0.25 -6.21
N LEU A 94 -14.77 -0.48 -5.54
CA LEU A 94 -13.70 0.50 -5.47
C LEU A 94 -13.16 0.91 -6.86
N MET A 95 -13.12 -0.01 -7.82
CA MET A 95 -12.76 0.26 -9.23
C MET A 95 -13.96 0.54 -10.14
N THR A 96 -15.12 0.77 -9.53
CA THR A 96 -16.41 1.18 -10.09
C THR A 96 -17.03 0.25 -11.14
N PHE A 97 -18.37 0.20 -11.17
CA PHE A 97 -19.08 -0.55 -12.22
C PHE A 97 -18.97 0.15 -13.58
N GLU A 98 -18.93 1.48 -13.59
CA GLU A 98 -18.87 2.30 -14.80
C GLU A 98 -17.59 2.09 -15.61
N LEU A 99 -16.48 1.76 -14.93
CA LEU A 99 -15.17 1.55 -15.56
C LEU A 99 -14.83 0.06 -15.76
N TYR A 100 -15.71 -0.86 -15.35
CA TYR A 100 -15.47 -2.30 -15.41
C TYR A 100 -15.07 -2.76 -16.83
N GLU A 101 -15.87 -2.42 -17.83
CA GLU A 101 -15.62 -2.75 -19.24
C GLU A 101 -14.34 -2.08 -19.79
N GLU A 102 -14.02 -0.89 -19.32
CA GLU A 102 -12.81 -0.16 -19.71
C GLU A 102 -11.54 -0.88 -19.22
N PHE A 103 -11.57 -1.39 -17.99
CA PHE A 103 -10.50 -2.24 -17.47
C PHE A 103 -10.34 -3.52 -18.30
N LEU A 104 -11.44 -4.18 -18.66
CA LEU A 104 -11.38 -5.40 -19.48
C LEU A 104 -10.87 -5.12 -20.89
N ARG A 105 -11.26 -4.00 -21.49
CA ARG A 105 -10.78 -3.57 -22.80
C ARG A 105 -9.28 -3.30 -22.78
N ALA A 106 -8.79 -2.60 -21.76
CA ALA A 106 -7.36 -2.36 -21.57
C ALA A 106 -6.57 -3.67 -21.43
N MET A 107 -7.13 -4.66 -20.71
CA MET A 107 -6.55 -6.00 -20.57
C MET A 107 -6.59 -6.83 -21.87
N GLY A 108 -7.38 -6.43 -22.87
CA GLY A 108 -7.43 -7.06 -24.19
C GLY A 108 -6.37 -6.58 -25.18
N LEU A 109 -5.56 -5.57 -24.81
CA LEU A 109 -4.47 -5.07 -25.65
C LEU A 109 -3.34 -6.12 -25.78
N GLN A 110 -2.72 -6.20 -26.96
CA GLN A 110 -1.72 -7.23 -27.27
C GLN A 110 -0.37 -6.94 -26.61
N GLU A 111 0.05 -5.67 -26.62
CA GLU A 111 1.36 -5.26 -26.13
C GLU A 111 1.31 -4.93 -24.63
N ARG A 112 2.17 -5.58 -23.84
CA ARG A 112 2.20 -5.40 -22.36
C ARG A 112 2.34 -3.94 -21.94
N LYS A 113 3.15 -3.16 -22.67
CA LYS A 113 3.33 -1.71 -22.38
C LYS A 113 2.05 -0.92 -22.63
N GLU A 114 1.29 -1.28 -23.66
CA GLU A 114 0.00 -0.64 -23.97
C GLU A 114 -1.06 -1.05 -22.96
N THR A 115 -1.12 -2.34 -22.57
CA THR A 115 -1.98 -2.82 -21.48
C THR A 115 -1.76 -2.01 -20.20
N ILE A 116 -0.50 -1.86 -19.77
CA ILE A 116 -0.16 -1.07 -18.58
C ILE A 116 -0.66 0.37 -18.73
N ARG A 117 -0.34 1.04 -19.84
CA ARG A 117 -0.78 2.42 -20.08
C ARG A 117 -2.31 2.55 -20.11
N GLY A 118 -3.00 1.61 -20.74
CA GLY A 118 -4.46 1.56 -20.79
C GLY A 118 -5.07 1.44 -19.40
N VAL A 119 -4.60 0.47 -18.60
CA VAL A 119 -5.08 0.27 -17.21
C VAL A 119 -4.88 1.52 -16.36
N TYR A 120 -3.70 2.14 -16.40
CA TYR A 120 -3.46 3.39 -15.65
C TYR A 120 -4.31 4.56 -16.16
N SER A 121 -4.57 4.64 -17.47
CA SER A 121 -5.48 5.65 -18.03
C SER A 121 -6.94 5.46 -17.58
N VAL A 122 -7.36 4.23 -17.26
CA VAL A 122 -8.68 3.97 -16.67
C VAL A 122 -8.69 4.33 -15.18
N ILE A 123 -7.61 4.02 -14.45
CA ILE A 123 -7.44 4.42 -13.03
C ILE A 123 -7.51 5.95 -12.89
N ASP A 124 -6.91 6.72 -13.80
CA ASP A 124 -6.92 8.19 -13.78
C ASP A 124 -8.34 8.80 -13.97
N GLN A 125 -9.32 8.00 -14.40
CA GLN A 125 -10.72 8.42 -14.53
C GLN A 125 -11.53 8.21 -13.24
N LEU A 126 -10.98 7.50 -12.25
CA LEU A 126 -11.63 7.34 -10.95
C LEU A 126 -11.82 8.69 -10.26
N SER A 127 -12.92 8.82 -9.51
CA SER A 127 -13.07 9.98 -8.62
C SER A 127 -11.94 10.01 -7.60
N ARG A 128 -11.59 11.20 -7.10
CA ARG A 128 -10.50 11.37 -6.12
C ARG A 128 -10.64 10.44 -4.92
N THR A 129 -11.87 10.26 -4.42
CA THR A 129 -12.15 9.37 -3.30
C THR A 129 -11.82 7.90 -3.61
N HIS A 130 -12.25 7.40 -4.77
CA HIS A 130 -11.95 6.04 -5.20
C HIS A 130 -10.45 5.85 -5.46
N LEU A 131 -9.83 6.82 -6.13
CA LEU A 131 -8.41 6.80 -6.43
C LEU A 131 -7.55 6.75 -5.15
N ASN A 132 -7.78 7.66 -4.19
CA ASN A 132 -7.03 7.71 -2.94
C ASN A 132 -7.16 6.40 -2.14
N THR A 133 -8.37 5.85 -2.07
CA THR A 133 -8.63 4.58 -1.35
C THR A 133 -7.99 3.39 -2.08
N LEU A 134 -8.01 3.38 -3.42
CA LEU A 134 -7.34 2.38 -4.23
C LEU A 134 -5.82 2.46 -4.07
N GLU A 135 -5.23 3.66 -4.11
CA GLU A 135 -3.80 3.84 -3.89
C GLU A 135 -3.38 3.34 -2.51
N ARG A 136 -4.14 3.65 -1.45
CA ARG A 136 -3.88 3.15 -0.10
C ARG A 136 -3.92 1.62 -0.03
N LEU A 137 -4.90 1.00 -0.69
CA LEU A 137 -5.02 -0.45 -0.78
C LEU A 137 -3.85 -1.06 -1.57
N ILE A 138 -3.52 -0.55 -2.75
CA ILE A 138 -2.44 -1.11 -3.57
C ILE A 138 -1.09 -0.97 -2.87
N PHE A 139 -0.83 0.16 -2.20
CA PHE A 139 0.35 0.31 -1.36
C PHE A 139 0.43 -0.76 -0.27
N HIS A 140 -0.70 -1.02 0.41
CA HIS A 140 -0.78 -2.09 1.39
C HIS A 140 -0.48 -3.47 0.81
N LEU A 141 -1.09 -3.82 -0.32
CA LEU A 141 -0.87 -5.11 -0.97
C LEU A 141 0.58 -5.29 -1.43
N VAL A 142 1.23 -4.21 -1.90
CA VAL A 142 2.67 -4.23 -2.21
C VAL A 142 3.48 -4.58 -0.96
N ARG A 143 3.19 -3.97 0.20
CA ARG A 143 3.89 -4.29 1.45
C ARG A 143 3.74 -5.75 1.86
N ILE A 144 2.54 -6.32 1.69
CA ILE A 144 2.29 -7.75 1.96
C ILE A 144 3.06 -8.63 0.97
N ALA A 145 2.98 -8.34 -0.33
CA ALA A 145 3.66 -9.11 -1.38
C ALA A 145 5.19 -9.10 -1.23
N LEU A 146 5.77 -8.03 -0.70
CA LEU A 146 7.21 -7.97 -0.43
C LEU A 146 7.67 -8.94 0.67
N GLN A 147 6.75 -9.45 1.49
CA GLN A 147 7.02 -10.44 2.54
C GLN A 147 6.58 -11.85 2.13
N GLU A 148 6.42 -12.11 0.82
CA GLU A 148 5.95 -13.39 0.26
C GLU A 148 6.72 -14.60 0.80
N ASP A 149 8.04 -14.49 0.98
CA ASP A 149 8.88 -15.59 1.49
C ASP A 149 8.43 -16.09 2.87
N THR A 150 7.84 -15.20 3.67
CA THR A 150 7.34 -15.52 5.02
C THR A 150 5.83 -15.76 5.03
N ASN A 151 5.05 -14.81 4.51
CA ASN A 151 3.60 -14.87 4.61
C ASN A 151 2.94 -15.75 3.52
N ARG A 152 3.69 -16.19 2.50
CA ARG A 152 3.22 -17.04 1.40
C ARG A 152 2.10 -16.41 0.55
N MET A 153 2.09 -15.09 0.44
CA MET A 153 1.11 -14.31 -0.34
C MET A 153 1.81 -13.54 -1.46
N SER A 154 1.87 -14.14 -2.65
CA SER A 154 2.35 -13.49 -3.87
C SER A 154 1.39 -12.42 -4.38
N ALA A 155 1.85 -11.57 -5.31
CA ALA A 155 0.99 -10.58 -5.98
C ALA A 155 -0.23 -11.24 -6.65
N ASN A 156 -0.03 -12.38 -7.33
CA ASN A 156 -1.12 -13.18 -7.91
C ASN A 156 -2.08 -13.71 -6.83
N ALA A 157 -1.56 -14.26 -5.73
CA ALA A 157 -2.39 -14.79 -4.64
C ALA A 157 -3.25 -13.68 -3.99
N LEU A 158 -2.69 -12.48 -3.83
CA LEU A 158 -3.44 -11.31 -3.36
C LEU A 158 -4.48 -10.86 -4.41
N ALA A 159 -4.13 -10.85 -5.69
CA ALA A 159 -5.06 -10.46 -6.75
C ALA A 159 -6.28 -11.38 -6.83
N ILE A 160 -6.09 -12.71 -6.71
CA ILE A 160 -7.20 -13.68 -6.64
C ILE A 160 -8.16 -13.35 -5.48
N VAL A 161 -7.64 -12.92 -4.34
CA VAL A 161 -8.45 -12.57 -3.17
C VAL A 161 -9.15 -11.21 -3.32
N PHE A 162 -8.47 -10.22 -3.89
CA PHE A 162 -8.94 -8.83 -3.89
C PHE A 162 -9.70 -8.41 -5.15
N ALA A 163 -9.43 -9.00 -6.32
CA ALA A 163 -10.18 -8.72 -7.54
C ALA A 163 -11.71 -8.81 -7.37
N PRO A 164 -12.28 -9.90 -6.79
CA PRO A 164 -13.73 -9.96 -6.55
C PRO A 164 -14.22 -8.98 -5.47
N CYS A 165 -13.32 -8.35 -4.72
CA CYS A 165 -13.69 -7.33 -3.73
C CYS A 165 -13.79 -5.94 -4.37
N ILE A 166 -12.92 -5.63 -5.33
CA ILE A 166 -12.72 -4.25 -5.82
C ILE A 166 -13.10 -4.02 -7.28
N LEU A 167 -13.19 -5.05 -8.12
CA LEU A 167 -13.51 -4.97 -9.55
C LEU A 167 -14.64 -5.97 -9.86
N ARG A 168 -15.83 -5.68 -9.34
CA ARG A 168 -16.99 -6.57 -9.44
C ARG A 168 -17.69 -6.39 -10.78
N CYS A 169 -18.10 -7.51 -11.37
CA CYS A 169 -18.91 -7.54 -12.57
C CYS A 169 -20.30 -6.95 -12.29
N PRO A 170 -20.81 -6.01 -13.11
CA PRO A 170 -22.18 -5.54 -13.04
C PRO A 170 -23.20 -6.66 -13.32
N ASP A 171 -24.35 -6.64 -12.63
CA ASP A 171 -25.43 -7.65 -12.80
C ASP A 171 -26.06 -7.67 -14.20
N THR A 172 -25.76 -6.66 -15.03
CA THR A 172 -26.25 -6.55 -16.41
C THR A 172 -25.46 -7.39 -17.41
N ILE A 173 -24.29 -7.92 -17.02
CA ILE A 173 -23.43 -8.74 -17.90
C ILE A 173 -23.90 -10.19 -17.90
N ASP A 174 -23.85 -10.82 -19.07
CA ASP A 174 -24.21 -12.23 -19.23
C ASP A 174 -23.39 -13.15 -18.30
N PRO A 175 -24.01 -14.14 -17.63
CA PRO A 175 -23.30 -15.02 -16.71
C PRO A 175 -22.13 -15.79 -17.34
N LEU A 176 -22.22 -16.20 -18.62
CA LEU A 176 -21.12 -16.87 -19.30
C LEU A 176 -19.96 -15.91 -19.56
N GLN A 177 -20.26 -14.65 -19.92
CA GLN A 177 -19.25 -13.61 -20.09
C GLN A 177 -18.57 -13.28 -18.75
N SER A 178 -19.34 -13.17 -17.67
CA SER A 178 -18.78 -12.86 -16.34
C SER A 178 -17.76 -13.90 -15.87
N VAL A 179 -17.95 -15.19 -16.18
CA VAL A 179 -16.99 -16.26 -15.87
C VAL A 179 -15.68 -16.08 -16.65
N GLN A 180 -15.74 -15.66 -17.91
CA GLN A 180 -14.55 -15.39 -18.72
C GLN A 180 -13.77 -14.17 -18.20
N ASP A 181 -14.47 -13.19 -17.65
CA ASP A 181 -13.86 -11.97 -17.15
C ASP A 181 -13.12 -12.16 -15.83
N ILE A 182 -13.45 -13.19 -15.02
CA ILE A 182 -12.76 -13.47 -13.74
C ILE A 182 -11.24 -13.54 -13.91
N SER A 183 -10.77 -14.18 -14.98
CA SER A 183 -9.32 -14.27 -15.25
C SER A 183 -8.73 -12.91 -15.60
N LYS A 184 -9.47 -12.08 -16.37
CA LYS A 184 -9.01 -10.74 -16.78
C LYS A 184 -8.99 -9.78 -15.60
N THR A 185 -10.03 -9.77 -14.76
CA THR A 185 -10.10 -8.91 -13.57
C THR A 185 -9.00 -9.27 -12.57
N THR A 186 -8.75 -10.56 -12.35
CA THR A 186 -7.63 -11.04 -11.51
C THR A 186 -6.29 -10.58 -12.07
N THR A 187 -6.05 -10.77 -13.37
CA THR A 187 -4.80 -10.35 -14.03
C THR A 187 -4.62 -8.83 -14.00
N CYS A 188 -5.71 -8.06 -14.12
CA CYS A 188 -5.69 -6.60 -14.00
C CYS A 188 -5.17 -6.16 -12.63
N VAL A 189 -5.74 -6.72 -11.55
CA VAL A 189 -5.31 -6.40 -10.18
C VAL A 189 -3.88 -6.84 -9.93
N GLU A 190 -3.49 -8.03 -10.40
CA GLU A 190 -2.11 -8.51 -10.31
C GLU A 190 -1.14 -7.56 -11.02
N LEU A 191 -1.47 -7.13 -12.24
CA LEU A 191 -0.66 -6.20 -13.02
C LEU A 191 -0.44 -4.90 -12.23
N ILE A 192 -1.49 -4.33 -11.64
CA ILE A 192 -1.39 -3.10 -10.85
C ILE A 192 -0.44 -3.31 -9.65
N VAL A 193 -0.62 -4.39 -8.89
CA VAL A 193 0.23 -4.70 -7.71
C VAL A 193 1.68 -4.93 -8.12
N VAL A 194 1.94 -5.70 -9.19
CA VAL A 194 3.29 -5.98 -9.69
C VAL A 194 3.98 -4.71 -10.17
N GLU A 195 3.30 -3.87 -10.94
CA GLU A 195 3.87 -2.62 -11.45
C GLU A 195 4.19 -1.65 -10.29
N GLN A 196 3.31 -1.54 -9.28
CA GLN A 196 3.58 -0.73 -8.11
C GLN A 196 4.69 -1.31 -7.22
N MET A 197 4.76 -2.63 -7.07
CA MET A 197 5.85 -3.30 -6.36
C MET A 197 7.20 -3.05 -7.05
N ASN A 198 7.25 -3.09 -8.39
CA ASN A 198 8.47 -2.79 -9.15
C ASN A 198 8.90 -1.34 -8.96
N LYS A 199 7.98 -0.38 -9.03
CA LYS A 199 8.24 1.05 -8.74
C LYS A 199 8.75 1.23 -7.30
N TYR A 200 8.14 0.54 -6.34
CA TYR A 200 8.55 0.58 -4.93
C TYR A 200 9.97 0.04 -4.73
N LYS A 201 10.29 -1.13 -5.31
CA LYS A 201 11.63 -1.73 -5.25
C LYS A 201 12.68 -0.83 -5.92
N ALA A 202 12.35 -0.18 -7.03
CA ALA A 202 13.24 0.78 -7.69
C ALA A 202 13.55 1.98 -6.77
N ARG A 203 12.51 2.62 -6.21
CA ARG A 203 12.68 3.75 -5.28
C ARG A 203 13.47 3.37 -4.03
N LEU A 204 13.26 2.18 -3.46
CA LEU A 204 14.04 1.71 -2.31
C LEU A 204 15.52 1.54 -2.64
N LYS A 205 15.85 1.01 -3.83
CA LYS A 205 17.25 0.91 -4.29
C LYS A 205 17.86 2.31 -4.42
N ASP A 206 17.13 3.26 -4.98
CA ASP A 206 17.58 4.65 -5.11
C ASP A 206 17.87 5.26 -3.72
N ILE A 207 16.97 5.10 -2.76
CA ILE A 207 17.16 5.56 -1.37
C ILE A 207 18.43 4.94 -0.76
N SER A 208 18.59 3.62 -0.84
CA SER A 208 19.78 2.94 -0.28
C SER A 208 21.09 3.42 -0.91
N SER A 209 21.06 3.76 -2.21
CA SER A 209 22.22 4.28 -2.93
C SER A 209 22.59 5.69 -2.48
N LEU A 210 21.58 6.53 -2.22
CA LEU A 210 21.74 7.88 -1.72
C LEU A 210 22.29 7.88 -0.29
N GLU A 211 21.73 7.05 0.60
CA GLU A 211 22.22 6.90 1.97
C GLU A 211 23.68 6.43 2.01
N PHE A 212 24.06 5.48 1.14
CA PHE A 212 25.45 5.03 1.03
C PHE A 212 26.38 6.15 0.54
N ALA A 213 25.97 6.91 -0.48
CA ALA A 213 26.74 8.03 -1.00
C ALA A 213 26.94 9.12 0.06
N GLU A 214 25.90 9.45 0.82
CA GLU A 214 25.94 10.40 1.94
C GLU A 214 26.91 9.92 3.04
N ASN A 215 26.79 8.66 3.47
CA ASN A 215 27.68 8.10 4.50
C ASN A 215 29.16 8.09 4.06
N LYS A 216 29.43 7.80 2.78
CA LYS A 216 30.78 7.86 2.21
C LYS A 216 31.32 9.30 2.18
N ALA A 217 30.48 10.27 1.83
CA ALA A 217 30.84 11.69 1.84
C ALA A 217 31.12 12.19 3.28
N LYS A 218 30.24 11.89 4.24
CA LYS A 218 30.42 12.21 5.67
C LYS A 218 31.72 11.63 6.22
N THR A 219 32.02 10.37 5.89
CA THR A 219 33.25 9.71 6.31
C THR A 219 34.48 10.43 5.77
N ARG A 220 34.50 10.75 4.47
CA ARG A 220 35.60 11.51 3.83
C ARG A 220 35.78 12.89 4.47
N LEU A 221 34.70 13.63 4.68
CA LEU A 221 34.74 14.94 5.35
C LEU A 221 35.26 14.82 6.79
N SER A 222 34.87 13.78 7.52
CA SER A 222 35.39 13.53 8.88
C SER A 222 36.89 13.24 8.88
N LEU A 223 37.39 12.49 7.89
CA LEU A 223 38.80 12.18 7.74
C LEU A 223 39.61 13.43 7.41
N ILE A 224 39.12 14.26 6.48
CA ILE A 224 39.73 15.56 6.13
C ILE A 224 39.72 16.50 7.35
N ARG A 225 38.62 16.56 8.11
CA ARG A 225 38.55 17.37 9.33
C ARG A 225 39.57 16.91 10.38
N ARG A 226 39.71 15.58 10.56
CA ARG A 226 40.71 15.01 11.49
C ARG A 226 42.15 15.26 11.04
N SER A 227 42.45 15.18 9.74
CA SER A 227 43.78 15.48 9.21
C SER A 227 44.12 16.96 9.31
N MET A 228 43.17 17.86 9.05
CA MET A 228 43.36 19.31 9.23
C MET A 228 43.63 19.70 10.69
N VAL A 229 43.01 19.02 11.66
CA VAL A 229 43.27 19.23 13.10
C VAL A 229 44.65 18.71 13.49
N ARG A 230 45.10 17.56 12.96
CA ARG A 230 46.47 17.04 13.17
C ARG A 230 47.55 17.93 12.56
N CYS A 231 47.25 18.64 11.47
CA CYS A 231 48.16 19.62 10.87
C CYS A 231 48.25 20.95 11.64
N ARG A 232 47.69 21.08 12.86
CA ARG A 232 47.91 22.25 13.72
C ARG A 232 48.45 21.80 15.08
N THR A 233 49.68 22.18 15.39
CA THR A 233 50.34 21.87 16.67
C THR A 233 50.34 23.09 17.59
N TRP A 234 50.20 22.84 18.89
CA TRP A 234 50.20 23.88 19.92
C TRP A 234 51.65 24.28 20.23
N ASN A 235 52.01 25.54 19.97
CA ASN A 235 53.35 26.09 20.23
C ASN A 235 53.48 26.49 21.71
N HIS A 236 54.68 26.36 22.29
CA HIS A 236 55.04 26.81 23.65
C HIS A 236 54.70 28.28 24.00
N ARG A 237 54.34 29.12 23.01
CA ARG A 237 53.84 30.50 23.16
C ARG A 237 52.31 30.62 23.17
N GLY A 238 51.57 29.51 23.22
CA GLY A 238 50.10 29.50 23.35
C GLY A 238 49.32 29.86 22.07
N LYS A 239 49.92 29.67 20.88
CA LYS A 239 49.27 29.89 19.57
C LYS A 239 49.26 28.60 18.74
N TRP A 240 48.24 28.44 17.88
CA TRP A 240 48.13 27.32 16.93
C TRP A 240 48.92 27.62 15.65
N GLU A 241 49.88 26.76 15.28
CA GLU A 241 50.66 26.88 14.04
C GLU A 241 50.53 25.61 13.17
N PRO A 242 50.68 25.71 11.83
CA PRO A 242 50.70 24.54 10.94
C PRO A 242 51.85 23.58 11.29
N SER A 243 51.59 22.28 11.34
CA SER A 243 52.61 21.24 11.58
C SER A 243 53.65 21.23 10.46
N SER A 244 54.93 21.20 10.82
CA SER A 244 56.08 21.24 9.89
C SER A 244 56.28 19.95 9.08
N ASP A 245 55.50 18.89 9.32
CA ASP A 245 55.67 17.57 8.71
C ASP A 245 54.99 17.39 7.33
N PHE A 246 54.50 18.47 6.71
CA PHE A 246 54.00 18.46 5.33
C PHE A 246 54.85 19.36 4.43
N LYS A 247 56.17 19.11 4.41
CA LYS A 247 56.98 19.33 3.22
C LYS A 247 57.39 17.95 2.72
N TYR A 248 57.16 17.69 1.43
CA TYR A 248 57.51 16.48 0.68
C TYR A 248 56.51 15.32 0.74
N THR A 249 55.39 15.44 0.01
CA THR A 249 55.06 14.47 -1.06
C THR A 249 54.13 15.13 -2.07
N LEU A 250 54.64 15.31 -3.29
CA LEU A 250 53.88 15.60 -4.51
C LEU A 250 53.23 14.30 -5.01
#